data_AF-A0A955E765-F1
#
_entry.id   AF-A0A955E765-F1
#
_cell.length_a   1.000
_cell.length_b   1.000
_cell.length_c   1.000
_cell.angle_alpha   90.00
_cell.angle_beta   90.00
_cell.angle_gamma   90.00
#
_symmetry.space_group_name_H-M   'P 1'
#
loop_
_entity.id
_entity.type
_entity.pdbx_description
1 polymer ?
#
loop_
_entity_poly.entity_id
_entity_poly.type
_entity_poly.pdbx_seq_one_letter_code
_entity_poly.pdbx_strand_id
1 'polypeptide(L)'
;MKTLDEVEPRTPLDPADIPITINQAGSYYLTGNFSALVSGQNAITINADNVTLDLRGFTIRNTEIGFFNNGVAIASTAENVRVLNGTIVGCAESGVSGSGARGCAVFNVRAMSCGDQGIILGNDALIQGCTTLDNTLTGIFCGDNSTIENCVANNNQSGIRAASGSTVRGCAASDNTSSGIIVSGNGVIAQCSATGNASAGILTGFSSTVTQCSARDNTFDGINVGAGSLVERCTAYSNDRNGIGTSTNCKVLDCAASSNAEHGIQVSSDALVTGNMCDGNGTAIADGAGVAVTGSDGRIDGNHCTDNDIGFLATSTGNLFIRNSTKGSPTPFSTVIGNDVATIQASPIGAGPWDNFNF
;
A
#
# COMPACT_ATOMS: atom_id res chain seq x y z
N MET A 1 -45.96 -6.57 -24.83
CA MET A 1 -45.50 -6.14 -23.49
C MET A 1 -44.45 -7.15 -23.08
N LYS A 2 -43.25 -6.72 -22.70
CA LYS A 2 -42.24 -7.66 -22.21
C LYS A 2 -42.54 -8.04 -20.76
N THR A 3 -42.30 -9.29 -20.37
CA THR A 3 -42.35 -9.70 -18.95
C THR A 3 -41.16 -9.10 -18.19
N LEU A 4 -41.20 -9.12 -16.85
CA LEU A 4 -40.06 -8.68 -16.04
C LEU A 4 -38.80 -9.48 -16.39
N ASP A 5 -38.93 -10.79 -16.55
CA ASP A 5 -37.82 -11.70 -16.90
C ASP A 5 -37.23 -11.40 -18.30
N GLU A 6 -38.03 -10.86 -19.22
CA GLU A 6 -37.56 -10.44 -20.55
C GLU A 6 -36.85 -9.06 -20.56
N VAL A 7 -37.01 -8.28 -19.49
CA VAL A 7 -36.41 -6.94 -19.32
C VAL A 7 -35.23 -6.97 -18.35
N GLU A 8 -35.33 -7.76 -17.29
CA GLU A 8 -34.36 -7.93 -16.22
C GLU A 8 -34.25 -9.43 -15.90
N PRO A 9 -33.44 -10.19 -16.67
CA PRO A 9 -33.34 -11.65 -16.55
C PRO A 9 -32.57 -12.12 -15.31
N ARG A 10 -32.06 -11.18 -14.50
CA ARG A 10 -31.34 -11.48 -13.26
C ARG A 10 -32.32 -11.86 -12.15
N THR A 11 -31.85 -12.60 -11.15
CA THR A 11 -32.67 -13.02 -10.01
C THR A 11 -32.76 -11.90 -8.96
N PRO A 12 -33.96 -11.37 -8.65
CA PRO A 12 -34.11 -10.40 -7.56
C PRO A 12 -33.90 -11.05 -6.19
N LEU A 13 -33.27 -10.31 -5.28
CA LEU A 13 -33.12 -10.65 -3.88
C LEU A 13 -33.93 -9.67 -3.04
N ASP A 14 -35.02 -10.15 -2.43
CA ASP A 14 -35.90 -9.33 -1.60
C ASP A 14 -35.34 -9.16 -0.18
N PRO A 15 -35.27 -7.93 0.36
CA PRO A 15 -34.92 -7.71 1.76
C PRO A 15 -35.76 -8.49 2.78
N ALA A 16 -36.98 -8.91 2.42
CA ALA A 16 -37.83 -9.72 3.30
C ALA A 16 -37.34 -11.17 3.45
N ASP A 17 -36.49 -11.66 2.55
CA ASP A 17 -35.99 -13.04 2.52
C ASP A 17 -34.66 -13.21 3.27
N ILE A 18 -34.19 -12.18 3.98
CA ILE A 18 -32.95 -12.26 4.76
C ILE A 18 -33.09 -13.25 5.94
N PRO A 19 -32.07 -14.09 6.20
CA PRO A 19 -30.78 -14.18 5.51
C PRO A 19 -30.88 -14.96 4.18
N ILE A 20 -30.13 -14.51 3.17
CA ILE A 20 -30.19 -15.10 1.83
C ILE A 20 -29.08 -16.11 1.64
N THR A 21 -29.38 -17.24 1.00
CA THR A 21 -28.39 -18.22 0.53
C THR A 21 -28.49 -18.43 -0.98
N ILE A 22 -27.37 -18.23 -1.67
CA ILE A 22 -27.22 -18.44 -3.12
C ILE A 22 -26.48 -19.75 -3.34
N ASN A 23 -27.19 -20.78 -3.79
CA ASN A 23 -26.66 -22.13 -4.06
C ASN A 23 -26.56 -22.46 -5.56
N GLN A 24 -26.82 -21.49 -6.44
CA GLN A 24 -26.78 -21.69 -7.89
C GLN A 24 -25.95 -20.58 -8.54
N ALA A 25 -25.21 -20.93 -9.59
CA ALA A 25 -24.56 -19.96 -10.44
C ALA A 25 -25.59 -19.05 -11.09
N GLY A 26 -25.23 -17.79 -11.33
CA GLY A 26 -26.15 -16.84 -11.97
C GLY A 26 -25.88 -15.40 -11.59
N SER A 27 -26.78 -14.52 -12.02
CA SER A 27 -26.71 -13.09 -11.72
C SER A 27 -27.88 -12.70 -10.84
N TYR A 28 -27.56 -12.04 -9.73
CA TYR A 28 -28.47 -11.68 -8.65
C TYR A 28 -28.37 -10.18 -8.38
N TYR A 29 -29.45 -9.57 -7.91
CA TYR A 29 -29.43 -8.16 -7.52
C TYR A 29 -30.36 -7.83 -6.36
N LEU A 30 -29.98 -6.85 -5.55
CA LEU A 30 -30.84 -6.36 -4.47
C LEU A 30 -31.99 -5.51 -4.99
N THR A 31 -33.18 -5.69 -4.41
CA THR A 31 -34.37 -4.87 -4.73
C THR A 31 -34.59 -3.71 -3.73
N GLY A 32 -33.85 -3.68 -2.63
CA GLY A 32 -33.95 -2.65 -1.60
C GLY A 32 -32.84 -2.73 -0.56
N ASN A 33 -32.87 -1.84 0.44
CA ASN A 33 -31.96 -1.88 1.58
C ASN A 33 -32.26 -3.06 2.49
N PHE A 34 -31.21 -3.72 2.99
CA PHE A 34 -31.32 -4.83 3.91
C PHE A 34 -31.08 -4.31 5.33
N SER A 35 -32.14 -4.30 6.16
CA SER A 35 -32.10 -3.71 7.51
C SER A 35 -32.58 -4.59 8.67
N ALA A 36 -33.34 -5.66 8.39
CA ALA A 36 -33.85 -6.59 9.41
C ALA A 36 -32.97 -7.85 9.51
N LEU A 37 -31.65 -7.63 9.60
CA LEU A 37 -30.66 -8.72 9.59
C LEU A 37 -30.78 -9.60 10.85
N VAL A 38 -30.36 -10.85 10.74
CA VAL A 38 -30.45 -11.83 11.84
C VAL A 38 -29.14 -11.89 12.61
N SER A 39 -29.23 -11.92 13.94
CA SER A 39 -28.05 -11.92 14.80
C SER A 39 -27.24 -13.20 14.64
N GLY A 40 -25.91 -13.07 14.59
CA GLY A 40 -25.00 -14.20 14.46
C GLY A 40 -25.00 -14.87 13.07
N GLN A 41 -25.62 -14.26 12.06
CA GLN A 41 -25.70 -14.80 10.70
C GLN A 41 -25.15 -13.83 9.67
N ASN A 42 -24.76 -14.34 8.50
CA ASN A 42 -24.41 -13.51 7.35
C ASN A 42 -25.68 -12.95 6.69
N ALA A 43 -25.62 -11.74 6.14
CA ALA A 43 -26.76 -11.20 5.40
C ALA A 43 -27.02 -11.98 4.09
N ILE A 44 -25.94 -12.27 3.36
CA ILE A 44 -25.97 -13.07 2.13
C ILE A 44 -24.83 -14.09 2.19
N THR A 45 -25.15 -15.36 1.96
CA THR A 45 -24.17 -16.45 1.82
C THR A 45 -24.18 -16.96 0.38
N ILE A 46 -23.01 -17.06 -0.25
CA ILE A 46 -22.82 -17.54 -1.63
C ILE A 46 -22.01 -18.84 -1.58
N ASN A 47 -22.65 -19.95 -1.92
CA ASN A 47 -22.04 -21.29 -1.91
C ASN A 47 -21.68 -21.81 -3.31
N ALA A 48 -22.09 -21.10 -4.37
CA ALA A 48 -21.89 -21.52 -5.75
C ALA A 48 -20.85 -20.67 -6.48
N ASP A 49 -20.21 -21.30 -7.46
CA ASP A 49 -19.31 -20.64 -8.38
C ASP A 49 -20.06 -19.74 -9.37
N ASN A 50 -19.34 -18.85 -10.05
CA ASN A 50 -19.86 -18.06 -11.18
C ASN A 50 -21.11 -17.23 -10.81
N VAL A 51 -21.10 -16.66 -9.61
CA VAL A 51 -22.16 -15.79 -9.11
C VAL A 51 -21.78 -14.34 -9.31
N THR A 52 -22.70 -13.53 -9.84
CA THR A 52 -22.60 -12.06 -9.87
C THR A 52 -23.69 -11.49 -8.98
N LEU A 53 -23.30 -10.88 -7.86
CA LEU A 53 -24.19 -10.17 -6.94
C LEU A 53 -24.04 -8.66 -7.11
N ASP A 54 -25.06 -7.99 -7.61
CA ASP A 54 -25.11 -6.53 -7.74
C ASP A 54 -25.97 -5.92 -6.62
N LEU A 55 -25.35 -5.16 -5.73
CA LEU A 55 -26.03 -4.47 -4.63
C LEU A 55 -26.82 -3.24 -5.13
N ARG A 56 -26.68 -2.83 -6.40
CA ARG A 56 -27.46 -1.76 -7.06
C ARG A 56 -27.49 -0.41 -6.32
N GLY A 57 -26.45 -0.11 -5.56
CA GLY A 57 -26.34 1.09 -4.74
C GLY A 57 -27.10 1.02 -3.41
N PHE A 58 -27.75 -0.11 -3.09
CA PHE A 58 -28.41 -0.33 -1.81
C PHE A 58 -27.42 -0.63 -0.69
N THR A 59 -27.93 -0.52 0.53
CA THR A 59 -27.16 -0.71 1.76
C THR A 59 -27.58 -1.98 2.50
N ILE A 60 -26.59 -2.76 2.93
CA ILE A 60 -26.73 -3.84 3.93
C ILE A 60 -26.24 -3.31 5.27
N ARG A 61 -27.13 -3.18 6.27
CA ARG A 61 -26.77 -2.71 7.61
C ARG A 61 -27.79 -3.12 8.66
N ASN A 62 -27.40 -3.22 9.93
CA ASN A 62 -28.35 -3.19 11.06
C ASN A 62 -28.26 -1.82 11.77
N THR A 63 -29.20 -1.53 12.68
CA THR A 63 -29.17 -0.35 13.55
C THR A 63 -28.06 -0.48 14.59
N GLU A 64 -27.85 -1.69 15.13
CA GLU A 64 -26.75 -2.02 16.03
C GLU A 64 -25.52 -2.48 15.23
N ILE A 65 -24.36 -1.91 15.51
CA ILE A 65 -23.07 -2.34 14.93
C ILE A 65 -22.67 -3.67 15.58
N GLY A 66 -22.17 -4.61 14.78
CA GLY A 66 -21.74 -5.91 15.26
C GLY A 66 -22.89 -6.90 15.47
N PHE A 67 -24.09 -6.61 14.94
CA PHE A 67 -25.26 -7.44 15.16
C PHE A 67 -25.24 -8.76 14.35
N PHE A 68 -24.75 -8.71 13.11
CA PHE A 68 -24.73 -9.81 12.14
C PHE A 68 -23.29 -10.05 11.67
N ASN A 69 -22.95 -11.26 11.21
CA ASN A 69 -21.56 -11.65 10.96
C ASN A 69 -20.95 -10.91 9.76
N ASN A 70 -21.16 -11.41 8.54
CA ASN A 70 -20.67 -10.76 7.32
C ASN A 70 -21.82 -10.14 6.50
N GLY A 71 -21.53 -9.08 5.76
CA GLY A 71 -22.46 -8.55 4.75
C GLY A 71 -22.64 -9.52 3.60
N VAL A 72 -21.53 -9.95 2.99
CA VAL A 72 -21.52 -11.02 2.00
C VAL A 72 -20.47 -12.04 2.39
N ALA A 73 -20.87 -13.28 2.62
CA ALA A 73 -19.99 -14.42 2.85
C ALA A 73 -19.93 -15.30 1.60
N ILE A 74 -18.74 -15.50 1.07
CA ILE A 74 -18.43 -16.36 -0.08
C ILE A 74 -17.78 -17.62 0.48
N ALA A 75 -18.35 -18.79 0.17
CA ALA A 75 -17.82 -20.06 0.64
C ALA A 75 -16.37 -20.26 0.17
N SER A 76 -15.54 -20.87 1.02
CA SER A 76 -14.12 -21.09 0.70
C SER A 76 -13.88 -22.02 -0.49
N THR A 77 -14.89 -22.79 -0.90
CA THR A 77 -14.84 -23.64 -2.09
C THR A 77 -15.35 -22.96 -3.35
N ALA A 78 -15.93 -21.75 -3.24
CA ALA A 78 -16.50 -21.06 -4.38
C ALA A 78 -15.42 -20.35 -5.20
N GLU A 79 -15.63 -20.31 -6.52
CA GLU A 79 -14.77 -19.65 -7.49
C GLU A 79 -15.53 -18.64 -8.35
N ASN A 80 -14.83 -17.60 -8.83
CA ASN A 80 -15.38 -16.62 -9.78
C ASN A 80 -16.68 -15.95 -9.30
N VAL A 81 -16.72 -15.53 -8.04
CA VAL A 81 -17.83 -14.75 -7.47
C VAL A 81 -17.52 -13.25 -7.57
N ARG A 82 -18.50 -12.46 -8.02
CA ARG A 82 -18.38 -11.00 -8.19
C ARG A 82 -19.40 -10.30 -7.31
N VAL A 83 -18.96 -9.34 -6.49
CA VAL A 83 -19.84 -8.46 -5.70
C VAL A 83 -19.70 -7.02 -6.19
N LEU A 84 -20.80 -6.34 -6.49
CA LEU A 84 -20.79 -5.04 -7.15
C LEU A 84 -21.65 -3.99 -6.46
N ASN A 85 -21.23 -2.73 -6.55
CA ASN A 85 -22.05 -1.51 -6.42
C ASN A 85 -22.93 -1.42 -5.17
N GLY A 86 -22.40 -1.06 -4.02
CA GLY A 86 -23.26 -0.83 -2.84
C GLY A 86 -22.52 -0.46 -1.58
N THR A 87 -23.25 -0.45 -0.47
CA THR A 87 -22.70 -0.14 0.85
C THR A 87 -23.00 -1.27 1.83
N ILE A 88 -22.01 -1.65 2.63
CA ILE A 88 -22.12 -2.63 3.71
C ILE A 88 -21.60 -1.96 4.99
N VAL A 89 -22.41 -1.97 6.05
CA VAL A 89 -22.12 -1.23 7.29
C VAL A 89 -22.36 -2.09 8.52
N GLY A 90 -21.43 -2.02 9.49
CA GLY A 90 -21.71 -2.44 10.86
C GLY A 90 -21.72 -3.95 11.08
N CYS A 91 -20.97 -4.71 10.27
CA CYS A 91 -20.78 -6.15 10.43
C CYS A 91 -20.04 -6.48 11.73
N ALA A 92 -20.28 -7.64 12.34
CA ALA A 92 -19.51 -8.17 13.46
C ALA A 92 -18.18 -8.74 13.00
N GLU A 93 -18.17 -9.32 11.79
CA GLU A 93 -16.98 -9.78 11.09
C GLU A 93 -16.70 -8.83 9.93
N SER A 94 -16.65 -9.31 8.69
CA SER A 94 -16.24 -8.52 7.53
C SER A 94 -17.40 -8.00 6.67
N GLY A 95 -17.16 -6.92 5.93
CA GLY A 95 -18.14 -6.42 4.95
C GLY A 95 -18.37 -7.43 3.83
N VAL A 96 -17.29 -7.82 3.14
CA VAL A 96 -17.26 -8.94 2.19
C VAL A 96 -16.18 -9.93 2.63
N SER A 97 -16.56 -11.18 2.87
CA SER A 97 -15.65 -12.25 3.28
C SER A 97 -15.61 -13.38 2.26
N GLY A 98 -14.45 -13.65 1.70
CA GLY A 98 -14.18 -14.72 0.75
C GLY A 98 -12.72 -15.17 0.84
N SER A 99 -12.15 -15.26 2.04
CA SER A 99 -10.72 -15.49 2.29
C SER A 99 -10.16 -16.79 1.70
N GLY A 100 -11.00 -17.84 1.59
CA GLY A 100 -10.64 -19.09 0.92
C GLY A 100 -11.06 -19.17 -0.55
N ALA A 101 -11.94 -18.27 -1.00
CA ALA A 101 -12.52 -18.29 -2.33
C ALA A 101 -11.53 -17.74 -3.37
N ARG A 102 -11.47 -18.38 -4.53
CA ARG A 102 -10.46 -18.08 -5.57
C ARG A 102 -11.06 -17.31 -6.74
N GLY A 103 -10.29 -16.42 -7.33
CA GLY A 103 -10.71 -15.72 -8.56
C GLY A 103 -11.91 -14.79 -8.35
N CYS A 104 -12.18 -14.40 -7.10
CA CYS A 104 -13.32 -13.56 -6.75
C CYS A 104 -13.00 -12.09 -6.96
N ALA A 105 -14.04 -11.28 -7.16
CA ALA A 105 -13.87 -9.87 -7.43
C ALA A 105 -14.91 -8.98 -6.72
N VAL A 106 -14.48 -7.80 -6.30
CA VAL A 106 -15.34 -6.80 -5.65
C VAL A 106 -15.17 -5.45 -6.34
N PHE A 107 -16.28 -4.85 -6.78
CA PHE A 107 -16.30 -3.63 -7.56
C PHE A 107 -17.20 -2.57 -6.93
N ASN A 108 -16.70 -1.36 -6.73
CA ASN A 108 -17.50 -0.21 -6.30
C ASN A 108 -18.31 -0.46 -5.02
N VAL A 109 -17.73 -1.19 -4.06
CA VAL A 109 -18.34 -1.47 -2.76
C VAL A 109 -17.72 -0.58 -1.70
N ARG A 110 -18.57 -0.01 -0.84
CA ARG A 110 -18.15 0.66 0.39
C ARG A 110 -18.40 -0.26 1.59
N ALA A 111 -17.35 -0.72 2.25
CA ALA A 111 -17.44 -1.53 3.47
C ALA A 111 -16.94 -0.72 4.67
N MET A 112 -17.81 -0.51 5.66
CA MET A 112 -17.51 0.41 6.76
C MET A 112 -17.95 -0.09 8.13
N SER A 113 -17.19 0.31 9.16
CA SER A 113 -17.50 0.01 10.55
C SER A 113 -17.70 -1.49 10.81
N CYS A 114 -16.94 -2.33 10.09
CA CYS A 114 -16.97 -3.78 10.26
C CYS A 114 -16.03 -4.20 11.41
N GLY A 115 -16.46 -5.20 12.17
CA GLY A 115 -15.76 -5.73 13.34
C GLY A 115 -14.52 -6.55 13.03
N ASP A 116 -14.28 -6.89 11.76
CA ASP A 116 -13.02 -7.41 11.20
C ASP A 116 -12.53 -6.59 9.99
N GLN A 117 -12.44 -7.19 8.79
CA GLN A 117 -11.97 -6.52 7.58
C GLN A 117 -13.11 -5.82 6.83
N GLY A 118 -12.80 -4.78 6.07
CA GLY A 118 -13.78 -4.22 5.14
C GLY A 118 -14.10 -5.22 4.03
N ILE A 119 -13.05 -5.63 3.30
CA ILE A 119 -13.11 -6.61 2.22
C ILE A 119 -11.95 -7.60 2.39
N ILE A 120 -12.24 -8.89 2.44
CA ILE A 120 -11.23 -9.96 2.44
C ILE A 120 -11.54 -10.99 1.36
N LEU A 121 -10.62 -11.17 0.41
CA LEU A 121 -10.69 -12.19 -0.65
C LEU A 121 -9.47 -13.11 -0.62
N GLY A 122 -9.61 -14.30 -1.19
CA GLY A 122 -8.52 -15.26 -1.37
C GLY A 122 -7.61 -14.90 -2.54
N ASN A 123 -7.01 -15.93 -3.15
CA ASN A 123 -6.04 -15.79 -4.22
C ASN A 123 -6.68 -15.43 -5.56
N ASP A 124 -5.86 -14.86 -6.47
CA ASP A 124 -6.25 -14.46 -7.82
C ASP A 124 -7.42 -13.45 -7.83
N ALA A 125 -7.51 -12.62 -6.79
CA ALA A 125 -8.65 -11.72 -6.59
C ALA A 125 -8.50 -10.41 -7.36
N LEU A 126 -9.64 -9.76 -7.66
CA LEU A 126 -9.68 -8.41 -8.24
C LEU A 126 -10.58 -7.48 -7.41
N ILE A 127 -9.98 -6.46 -6.81
CA ILE A 127 -10.71 -5.46 -6.01
C ILE A 127 -10.52 -4.10 -6.67
N GLN A 128 -11.61 -3.45 -7.07
CA GLN A 128 -11.52 -2.21 -7.82
C GLN A 128 -12.57 -1.18 -7.40
N GLY A 129 -12.16 0.08 -7.29
CA GLY A 129 -13.08 1.19 -7.02
C GLY A 129 -13.75 1.13 -5.65
N CYS A 130 -13.18 0.37 -4.71
CA CYS A 130 -13.79 0.12 -3.41
C CYS A 130 -13.34 1.15 -2.37
N THR A 131 -14.16 1.35 -1.34
CA THR A 131 -13.84 2.21 -0.19
C THR A 131 -14.01 1.43 1.10
N THR A 132 -12.98 1.38 1.94
CA THR A 132 -13.03 0.75 3.26
C THR A 132 -12.71 1.75 4.35
N LEU A 133 -13.62 1.90 5.31
CA LEU A 133 -13.59 2.97 6.31
C LEU A 133 -13.92 2.46 7.72
N ASP A 134 -13.17 2.87 8.72
CA ASP A 134 -13.47 2.62 10.14
C ASP A 134 -13.61 1.13 10.50
N ASN A 135 -12.88 0.24 9.82
CA ASN A 135 -12.90 -1.20 10.13
C ASN A 135 -11.84 -1.52 11.19
N THR A 136 -12.14 -2.45 12.09
CA THR A 136 -11.26 -2.76 13.23
C THR A 136 -9.93 -3.40 12.81
N LEU A 137 -9.90 -4.13 11.68
CA LEU A 137 -8.72 -4.78 11.13
C LEU A 137 -8.33 -4.16 9.79
N THR A 138 -7.93 -4.97 8.80
CA THR A 138 -7.48 -4.44 7.50
C THR A 138 -8.66 -3.93 6.68
N GLY A 139 -8.53 -2.76 6.06
CA GLY A 139 -9.53 -2.25 5.13
C GLY A 139 -9.76 -3.23 3.98
N ILE A 140 -8.73 -3.48 3.17
CA ILE A 140 -8.76 -4.44 2.06
C ILE A 140 -7.65 -5.50 2.23
N PHE A 141 -8.02 -6.77 2.25
CA PHE A 141 -7.11 -7.90 2.22
C PHE A 141 -7.35 -8.78 0.98
N CYS A 142 -6.27 -9.18 0.29
CA CYS A 142 -6.34 -10.22 -0.73
C CYS A 142 -5.17 -11.21 -0.63
N GLY A 143 -5.40 -12.43 -1.13
CA GLY A 143 -4.39 -13.47 -1.25
C GLY A 143 -3.38 -13.21 -2.38
N ASP A 144 -2.67 -14.27 -2.76
CA ASP A 144 -1.57 -14.19 -3.72
C ASP A 144 -2.08 -13.88 -5.14
N ASN A 145 -1.21 -13.31 -5.98
CA ASN A 145 -1.46 -13.00 -7.40
C ASN A 145 -2.74 -12.18 -7.65
N SER A 146 -3.07 -11.31 -6.70
CA SER A 146 -4.28 -10.49 -6.74
C SER A 146 -4.00 -9.09 -7.26
N THR A 147 -5.05 -8.38 -7.65
CA THR A 147 -4.98 -7.01 -8.16
C THR A 147 -5.93 -6.12 -7.38
N ILE A 148 -5.42 -5.04 -6.79
CA ILE A 148 -6.18 -4.00 -6.10
C ILE A 148 -5.98 -2.67 -6.85
N GLU A 149 -7.06 -2.08 -7.35
CA GLU A 149 -6.97 -0.86 -8.16
C GLU A 149 -7.95 0.23 -7.74
N ASN A 150 -7.47 1.47 -7.71
CA ASN A 150 -8.31 2.66 -7.50
C ASN A 150 -9.18 2.56 -6.24
N CYS A 151 -8.61 2.02 -5.16
CA CYS A 151 -9.32 1.83 -3.90
C CYS A 151 -8.88 2.86 -2.84
N VAL A 152 -9.77 3.12 -1.88
CA VAL A 152 -9.52 4.00 -0.74
C VAL A 152 -9.66 3.21 0.55
N ALA A 153 -8.65 3.23 1.41
CA ALA A 153 -8.67 2.58 2.72
C ALA A 153 -8.29 3.58 3.83
N ASN A 154 -9.28 4.03 4.59
CA ASN A 154 -9.12 5.08 5.60
C ASN A 154 -9.50 4.58 7.01
N ASN A 155 -8.73 4.95 8.03
CA ASN A 155 -9.04 4.71 9.44
C ASN A 155 -9.33 3.24 9.76
N ASN A 156 -8.51 2.35 9.22
CA ASN A 156 -8.54 0.93 9.55
C ASN A 156 -7.32 0.58 10.43
N GLN A 157 -7.16 -0.68 10.82
CA GLN A 157 -5.87 -1.12 11.36
C GLN A 157 -4.77 -0.98 10.32
N SER A 158 -4.85 -1.75 9.23
CA SER A 158 -4.00 -1.56 8.05
C SER A 158 -4.88 -1.12 6.89
N GLY A 159 -4.40 -0.26 6.00
CA GLY A 159 -5.22 0.20 4.89
C GLY A 159 -5.47 -0.92 3.89
N ILE A 160 -4.42 -1.30 3.16
CA ILE A 160 -4.46 -2.31 2.10
C ILE A 160 -3.38 -3.35 2.36
N ARG A 161 -3.72 -4.63 2.32
CA ARG A 161 -2.80 -5.75 2.40
C ARG A 161 -3.02 -6.72 1.25
N ALA A 162 -2.00 -6.88 0.41
CA ALA A 162 -1.99 -7.90 -0.63
C ALA A 162 -0.87 -8.90 -0.37
N ALA A 163 -1.12 -10.18 -0.64
CA ALA A 163 -0.10 -11.20 -0.51
C ALA A 163 0.87 -11.20 -1.70
N SER A 164 1.62 -12.29 -1.91
CA SER A 164 2.78 -12.30 -2.80
C SER A 164 2.37 -12.28 -4.26
N GLY A 165 3.18 -11.65 -5.12
CA GLY A 165 2.88 -11.55 -6.56
C GLY A 165 1.74 -10.59 -6.91
N SER A 166 1.17 -9.90 -5.92
CA SER A 166 0.01 -9.04 -6.12
C SER A 166 0.39 -7.62 -6.58
N THR A 167 -0.55 -6.96 -7.27
CA THR A 167 -0.41 -5.58 -7.74
C THR A 167 -1.38 -4.67 -6.99
N VAL A 168 -0.89 -3.55 -6.45
CA VAL A 168 -1.69 -2.47 -5.86
C VAL A 168 -1.44 -1.20 -6.64
N ARG A 169 -2.47 -0.63 -7.26
CA ARG A 169 -2.31 0.50 -8.18
C ARG A 169 -3.36 1.59 -8.01
N GLY A 170 -2.93 2.85 -8.00
CA GLY A 170 -3.86 3.99 -7.96
C GLY A 170 -4.65 4.08 -6.65
N CYS A 171 -4.14 3.50 -5.57
CA CYS A 171 -4.85 3.41 -4.30
C CYS A 171 -4.42 4.49 -3.32
N ALA A 172 -5.33 4.86 -2.41
CA ALA A 172 -5.07 5.77 -1.30
C ALA A 172 -5.30 5.06 0.03
N ALA A 173 -4.30 5.10 0.92
CA ALA A 173 -4.40 4.58 2.28
C ALA A 173 -4.06 5.68 3.30
N SER A 174 -5.02 6.06 4.13
CA SER A 174 -4.83 7.17 5.08
C SER A 174 -5.27 6.85 6.50
N ASP A 175 -4.60 7.48 7.47
CA ASP A 175 -5.01 7.50 8.87
C ASP A 175 -5.21 6.11 9.49
N ASN A 176 -4.47 5.10 8.98
CA ASN A 176 -4.56 3.74 9.50
C ASN A 176 -3.65 3.59 10.74
N THR A 177 -4.08 2.79 11.71
CA THR A 177 -3.35 2.61 12.99
C THR A 177 -2.14 1.67 12.89
N SER A 178 -1.83 1.19 11.70
CA SER A 178 -0.66 0.40 11.29
C SER A 178 -0.21 0.93 9.91
N SER A 179 0.38 0.10 9.05
CA SER A 179 0.84 0.55 7.74
C SER A 179 -0.30 0.87 6.78
N GLY A 180 -0.06 1.82 5.88
CA GLY A 180 -1.02 2.21 4.84
C GLY A 180 -1.21 1.12 3.79
N ILE A 181 -0.15 0.78 3.07
CA ILE A 181 -0.17 -0.23 2.01
C ILE A 181 0.92 -1.27 2.26
N ILE A 182 0.53 -2.53 2.30
CA ILE A 182 1.40 -3.68 2.49
C ILE A 182 1.26 -4.61 1.28
N VAL A 183 2.37 -4.93 0.65
CA VAL A 183 2.44 -6.09 -0.27
C VAL A 183 3.51 -7.04 0.23
N SER A 184 3.26 -8.34 0.19
CA SER A 184 4.28 -9.36 0.51
C SER A 184 5.39 -9.38 -0.56
N GLY A 185 6.10 -10.50 -0.73
CA GLY A 185 7.19 -10.58 -1.70
C GLY A 185 6.71 -10.57 -3.16
N ASN A 186 7.58 -10.17 -4.08
CA ASN A 186 7.32 -10.12 -5.52
C ASN A 186 6.14 -9.22 -5.92
N GLY A 187 5.85 -8.20 -5.11
CA GLY A 187 4.72 -7.30 -5.31
C GLY A 187 5.02 -6.12 -6.24
N VAL A 188 3.96 -5.51 -6.76
CA VAL A 188 4.03 -4.22 -7.45
C VAL A 188 3.11 -3.22 -6.76
N ILE A 189 3.66 -2.10 -6.31
CA ILE A 189 2.90 -0.95 -5.82
C ILE A 189 3.18 0.22 -6.75
N ALA A 190 2.14 0.75 -7.41
CA ALA A 190 2.30 1.81 -8.38
C ALA A 190 1.27 2.92 -8.22
N GLN A 191 1.68 4.18 -8.31
CA GLN A 191 0.74 5.32 -8.35
C GLN A 191 -0.15 5.42 -7.11
N CYS A 192 0.39 5.08 -5.94
CA CYS A 192 -0.35 5.05 -4.69
C CYS A 192 0.02 6.22 -3.76
N SER A 193 -0.92 6.59 -2.89
CA SER A 193 -0.71 7.56 -1.81
C SER A 193 -0.90 6.89 -0.45
N ALA A 194 0.08 7.03 0.44
CA ALA A 194 0.00 6.58 1.82
C ALA A 194 0.27 7.75 2.77
N THR A 195 -0.72 8.16 3.55
CA THR A 195 -0.64 9.41 4.35
C THR A 195 -1.12 9.23 5.78
N GLY A 196 -0.40 9.75 6.77
CA GLY A 196 -0.91 9.81 8.13
C GLY A 196 -1.03 8.44 8.82
N ASN A 197 -0.29 7.42 8.36
CA ASN A 197 -0.40 6.08 8.93
C ASN A 197 0.53 5.92 10.15
N ALA A 198 0.07 5.21 11.19
CA ALA A 198 0.80 5.03 12.45
C ALA A 198 1.94 3.98 12.38
N SER A 199 2.39 3.65 11.17
CA SER A 199 3.57 2.84 10.90
C SER A 199 4.11 3.25 9.52
N ALA A 200 4.69 2.33 8.74
CA ALA A 200 5.17 2.65 7.40
C ALA A 200 4.02 3.09 6.48
N GLY A 201 4.25 4.09 5.61
CA GLY A 201 3.28 4.45 4.58
C GLY A 201 3.09 3.30 3.60
N ILE A 202 4.20 2.84 3.02
CA ILE A 202 4.27 1.71 2.11
C ILE A 202 5.28 0.70 2.63
N LEU A 203 4.88 -0.56 2.74
CA LEU A 203 5.72 -1.67 3.17
C LEU A 203 5.68 -2.79 2.13
N THR A 204 6.85 -3.25 1.67
CA THR A 204 6.94 -4.43 0.81
C THR A 204 7.83 -5.53 1.35
N GLY A 205 7.51 -6.77 0.97
CA GLY A 205 8.45 -7.88 1.06
C GLY A 205 9.61 -7.76 0.08
N PHE A 206 10.35 -8.85 -0.08
CA PHE A 206 11.48 -8.97 -1.01
C PHE A 206 11.06 -8.90 -2.48
N SER A 207 12.01 -8.61 -3.37
CA SER A 207 11.87 -8.63 -4.83
C SER A 207 10.69 -7.84 -5.36
N SER A 208 10.32 -6.75 -4.68
CA SER A 208 9.13 -5.95 -5.01
C SER A 208 9.49 -4.69 -5.77
N THR A 209 8.51 -4.10 -6.44
CA THR A 209 8.65 -2.80 -7.14
C THR A 209 7.68 -1.79 -6.56
N VAL A 210 8.20 -0.63 -6.14
CA VAL A 210 7.42 0.53 -5.71
C VAL A 210 7.73 1.68 -6.65
N THR A 211 6.73 2.18 -7.38
CA THR A 211 6.95 3.26 -8.34
C THR A 211 5.87 4.33 -8.37
N GLN A 212 6.26 5.58 -8.58
CA GLN A 212 5.31 6.70 -8.70
C GLN A 212 4.40 6.87 -7.48
N CYS A 213 4.91 6.53 -6.30
CA CYS A 213 4.14 6.58 -5.05
C CYS A 213 4.50 7.80 -4.20
N SER A 214 3.55 8.24 -3.38
CA SER A 214 3.73 9.29 -2.39
C SER A 214 3.48 8.74 -0.99
N ALA A 215 4.48 8.78 -0.11
CA ALA A 215 4.37 8.42 1.30
C ALA A 215 4.64 9.65 2.18
N ARG A 216 3.63 10.11 2.92
CA ARG A 216 3.70 11.36 3.69
C ARG A 216 3.20 11.22 5.11
N ASP A 217 3.83 11.93 6.05
CA ASP A 217 3.31 12.10 7.41
C ASP A 217 3.05 10.75 8.11
N ASN A 218 3.86 9.73 7.83
CA ASN A 218 3.72 8.41 8.45
C ASN A 218 4.67 8.31 9.66
N THR A 219 4.28 7.58 10.69
CA THR A 219 5.05 7.55 11.96
C THR A 219 6.22 6.57 11.98
N PHE A 220 6.60 6.05 10.81
CA PHE A 220 7.75 5.20 10.58
C PHE A 220 8.44 5.67 9.28
N ASP A 221 9.16 4.81 8.57
CA ASP A 221 9.63 5.12 7.23
C ASP A 221 8.44 5.41 6.29
N GLY A 222 8.61 6.35 5.36
CA GLY A 222 7.61 6.58 4.32
C GLY A 222 7.42 5.35 3.44
N ILE A 223 8.53 4.86 2.88
CA ILE A 223 8.58 3.64 2.06
C ILE A 223 9.64 2.69 2.63
N ASN A 224 9.21 1.51 3.06
CA ASN A 224 10.10 0.45 3.55
C ASN A 224 10.01 -0.78 2.64
N VAL A 225 11.14 -1.20 2.05
CA VAL A 225 11.17 -2.32 1.10
C VAL A 225 12.13 -3.43 1.52
N GLY A 226 11.70 -4.68 1.32
CA GLY A 226 12.52 -5.88 1.50
C GLY A 226 13.61 -6.04 0.44
N ALA A 227 14.47 -7.05 0.63
CA ALA A 227 15.68 -7.24 -0.18
C ALA A 227 15.39 -7.46 -1.66
N GLY A 228 16.29 -7.01 -2.55
CA GLY A 228 16.12 -7.20 -4.00
C GLY A 228 15.09 -6.27 -4.65
N SER A 229 14.60 -5.26 -3.94
CA SER A 229 13.49 -4.42 -4.40
C SER A 229 13.93 -3.19 -5.19
N LEU A 230 13.01 -2.66 -5.98
CA LEU A 230 13.14 -1.43 -6.75
C LEU A 230 12.21 -0.36 -6.17
N VAL A 231 12.76 0.82 -5.85
CA VAL A 231 12.00 2.03 -5.54
C VAL A 231 12.35 3.08 -6.59
N GLU A 232 11.37 3.53 -7.38
CA GLU A 232 11.62 4.42 -8.51
C GLU A 232 10.57 5.53 -8.62
N ARG A 233 11.02 6.79 -8.76
CA ARG A 233 10.12 7.96 -8.97
C ARG A 233 9.11 8.14 -7.83
N CYS A 234 9.53 7.92 -6.59
CA CYS A 234 8.68 8.07 -5.42
C CYS A 234 8.96 9.36 -4.66
N THR A 235 7.97 9.85 -3.92
CA THR A 235 8.10 10.97 -2.98
C THR A 235 7.89 10.47 -1.56
N ALA A 236 8.86 10.69 -0.68
CA ALA A 236 8.75 10.43 0.75
C ALA A 236 8.94 11.73 1.54
N TYR A 237 7.90 12.19 2.22
CA TYR A 237 7.89 13.52 2.83
C TYR A 237 7.44 13.49 4.29
N SER A 238 8.19 14.14 5.18
CA SER A 238 7.79 14.39 6.57
C SER A 238 7.37 13.12 7.32
N ASN A 239 8.11 12.02 7.16
CA ASN A 239 7.88 10.80 7.92
C ASN A 239 8.73 10.79 9.21
N ASP A 240 8.24 10.16 10.27
CA ASP A 240 8.89 10.17 11.60
C ASP A 240 10.16 9.30 11.68
N ARG A 241 10.52 8.62 10.60
CA ARG A 241 11.86 7.99 10.44
C ARG A 241 12.48 8.37 9.11
N ASN A 242 12.84 7.39 8.28
CA ASN A 242 13.47 7.63 7.00
C ASN A 242 12.42 7.96 5.94
N GLY A 243 12.79 8.70 4.89
CA GLY A 243 11.93 8.81 3.73
C GLY A 243 11.77 7.44 3.06
N ILE A 244 12.89 6.84 2.69
CA ILE A 244 12.95 5.52 2.06
C ILE A 244 13.95 4.65 2.81
N GLY A 245 13.49 3.54 3.38
CA GLY A 245 14.33 2.51 3.99
C GLY A 245 14.37 1.25 3.13
N THR A 246 15.56 0.72 2.85
CA THR A 246 15.72 -0.51 2.07
C THR A 246 16.52 -1.58 2.79
N SER A 247 16.25 -2.83 2.44
CA SER A 247 17.14 -3.96 2.75
C SER A 247 18.27 -4.08 1.72
N THR A 248 18.93 -5.24 1.65
CA THR A 248 20.07 -5.51 0.76
C THR A 248 19.66 -5.62 -0.71
N ASN A 249 20.61 -5.40 -1.62
CA ASN A 249 20.43 -5.55 -3.08
C ASN A 249 19.24 -4.74 -3.63
N CYS A 250 19.00 -3.55 -3.07
CA CYS A 250 17.91 -2.68 -3.49
C CYS A 250 18.39 -1.60 -4.46
N LYS A 251 17.48 -1.12 -5.31
CA LYS A 251 17.72 0.02 -6.18
C LYS A 251 16.78 1.16 -5.82
N VAL A 252 17.32 2.36 -5.63
CA VAL A 252 16.54 3.58 -5.36
C VAL A 252 16.89 4.61 -6.42
N LEU A 253 15.94 4.89 -7.31
CA LEU A 253 16.16 5.75 -8.48
C LEU A 253 15.16 6.89 -8.56
N ASP A 254 15.65 8.08 -8.89
CA ASP A 254 14.83 9.24 -9.24
C ASP A 254 13.75 9.60 -8.19
N CYS A 255 14.02 9.33 -6.92
CA CYS A 255 13.12 9.63 -5.81
C CYS A 255 13.39 11.01 -5.20
N ALA A 256 12.38 11.58 -4.57
CA ALA A 256 12.48 12.75 -3.72
C ALA A 256 12.21 12.35 -2.26
N ALA A 257 13.15 12.62 -1.36
CA ALA A 257 13.01 12.36 0.07
C ALA A 257 13.28 13.62 0.88
N SER A 258 12.25 14.20 1.49
CA SER A 258 12.37 15.52 2.12
C SER A 258 11.75 15.61 3.50
N SER A 259 12.38 16.39 4.38
CA SER A 259 11.89 16.73 5.72
C SER A 259 11.60 15.52 6.61
N ASN A 260 12.25 14.38 6.36
CA ASN A 260 12.08 13.19 7.20
C ASN A 260 12.89 13.32 8.50
N ALA A 261 12.37 12.73 9.56
CA ALA A 261 12.92 12.85 10.91
C ALA A 261 14.33 12.26 11.05
N GLU A 262 14.61 11.17 10.33
CA GLU A 262 15.92 10.52 10.25
C GLU A 262 16.58 10.82 8.89
N HIS A 263 16.83 9.81 8.06
CA HIS A 263 17.48 9.98 6.77
C HIS A 263 16.48 10.23 5.63
N GLY A 264 16.91 10.88 4.56
CA GLY A 264 16.13 10.91 3.32
C GLY A 264 16.00 9.50 2.75
N ILE A 265 17.14 8.85 2.49
CA ILE A 265 17.23 7.49 2.00
C ILE A 265 18.24 6.71 2.84
N GLN A 266 17.82 5.58 3.41
CA GLN A 266 18.70 4.62 4.08
C GLN A 266 18.78 3.33 3.26
N VAL A 267 20.00 2.91 2.91
CA VAL A 267 20.25 1.66 2.18
C VAL A 267 21.22 0.73 2.91
N SER A 268 21.10 -0.56 2.62
CA SER A 268 21.98 -1.63 3.08
C SER A 268 22.98 -2.05 1.98
N SER A 269 23.53 -3.27 2.07
CA SER A 269 24.55 -3.75 1.14
C SER A 269 24.02 -3.93 -0.28
N ASP A 270 24.94 -3.92 -1.26
CA ASP A 270 24.67 -4.17 -2.69
C ASP A 270 23.67 -3.17 -3.31
N ALA A 271 23.54 -1.98 -2.73
CA ALA A 271 22.55 -1.00 -3.14
C ALA A 271 23.01 -0.17 -4.35
N LEU A 272 22.08 0.17 -5.24
CA LEU A 272 22.27 1.21 -6.25
C LEU A 272 21.36 2.40 -5.93
N VAL A 273 21.97 3.54 -5.62
CA VAL A 273 21.24 4.78 -5.28
C VAL A 273 21.62 5.86 -6.27
N THR A 274 20.68 6.27 -7.13
CA THR A 274 20.99 7.23 -8.20
C THR A 274 19.86 8.19 -8.55
N GLY A 275 20.23 9.42 -8.94
CA GLY A 275 19.27 10.42 -9.40
C GLY A 275 18.31 10.94 -8.34
N ASN A 276 18.59 10.70 -7.04
CA ASN A 276 17.67 11.08 -5.97
C ASN A 276 17.91 12.51 -5.49
N MET A 277 16.83 13.18 -5.09
CA MET A 277 16.85 14.48 -4.43
C MET A 277 16.50 14.31 -2.95
N CYS A 278 17.42 14.63 -2.06
CA CYS A 278 17.22 14.51 -0.62
C CYS A 278 17.36 15.88 0.06
N ASP A 279 16.28 16.41 0.62
CA ASP A 279 16.22 17.81 1.09
C ASP A 279 15.75 17.95 2.55
N GLY A 280 16.53 18.62 3.40
CA GLY A 280 16.09 18.97 4.75
C GLY A 280 15.79 17.78 5.68
N ASN A 281 16.46 16.64 5.50
CA ASN A 281 16.27 15.48 6.38
C ASN A 281 17.11 15.60 7.66
N GLY A 282 16.69 14.89 8.72
CA GLY A 282 17.23 15.02 10.07
C GLY A 282 16.41 15.92 10.98
N THR A 283 15.10 16.02 10.75
CA THR A 283 14.27 16.99 11.49
C THR A 283 14.10 16.63 12.98
N ALA A 284 14.40 15.40 13.39
CA ALA A 284 14.27 14.94 14.77
C ALA A 284 15.53 14.29 15.37
N ILE A 285 16.61 14.17 14.61
CA ILE A 285 17.92 13.65 15.07
C ILE A 285 19.04 14.63 14.66
N ALA A 286 20.26 14.45 15.16
CA ALA A 286 21.37 15.37 14.85
C ALA A 286 22.24 14.92 13.64
N ASP A 287 22.03 13.69 13.17
CA ASP A 287 22.84 13.05 12.12
C ASP A 287 21.97 12.57 10.95
N GLY A 288 20.88 13.29 10.66
CA GLY A 288 19.98 12.96 9.56
C GLY A 288 20.64 13.20 8.21
N ALA A 289 21.13 12.12 7.60
CA ALA A 289 21.68 12.17 6.26
C ALA A 289 20.64 12.33 5.14
N GLY A 290 21.00 13.00 4.05
CA GLY A 290 20.24 12.91 2.79
C GLY A 290 20.26 11.48 2.25
N VAL A 291 21.45 10.87 2.15
CA VAL A 291 21.63 9.44 1.84
C VAL A 291 22.53 8.79 2.89
N ALA A 292 22.00 7.79 3.60
CA ALA A 292 22.72 6.97 4.57
C ALA A 292 22.96 5.55 4.04
N VAL A 293 24.22 5.12 4.07
CA VAL A 293 24.66 3.79 3.65
C VAL A 293 25.15 3.04 4.88
N THR A 294 24.48 1.94 5.19
CA THR A 294 24.77 1.12 6.39
C THR A 294 25.36 -0.26 6.06
N GLY A 295 25.40 -0.63 4.78
CA GLY A 295 26.02 -1.87 4.28
C GLY A 295 27.18 -1.61 3.31
N SER A 296 27.76 -2.66 2.72
CA SER A 296 28.90 -2.58 1.80
C SER A 296 28.49 -2.74 0.34
N ASP A 297 29.44 -2.59 -0.58
CA ASP A 297 29.27 -2.91 -2.00
C ASP A 297 28.18 -2.07 -2.71
N GLY A 298 27.86 -0.91 -2.12
CA GLY A 298 26.91 0.05 -2.68
C GLY A 298 27.54 1.00 -3.69
N ARG A 299 26.74 1.41 -4.67
CA ARG A 299 27.05 2.50 -5.60
C ARG A 299 26.08 3.66 -5.39
N ILE A 300 26.64 4.80 -4.98
CA ILE A 300 25.91 6.02 -4.66
C ILE A 300 26.35 7.08 -5.68
N ASP A 301 25.45 7.39 -6.60
CA ASP A 301 25.83 7.97 -7.88
C ASP A 301 24.84 9.01 -8.40
N GLY A 302 25.28 10.26 -8.54
CA GLY A 302 24.45 11.29 -9.16
C GLY A 302 23.26 11.72 -8.29
N ASN A 303 23.38 11.65 -6.96
CA ASN A 303 22.35 12.13 -6.04
C ASN A 303 22.62 13.58 -5.64
N HIS A 304 21.56 14.30 -5.29
CA HIS A 304 21.60 15.68 -4.85
C HIS A 304 21.03 15.81 -3.44
N CYS A 305 21.87 16.20 -2.48
CA CYS A 305 21.48 16.37 -1.08
C CYS A 305 21.55 17.84 -0.66
N THR A 306 20.44 18.44 -0.27
CA THR A 306 20.35 19.84 0.18
C THR A 306 19.87 19.95 1.62
N ASP A 307 20.46 20.84 2.40
CA ASP A 307 19.96 21.26 3.72
C ASP A 307 19.71 20.14 4.76
N ASN A 308 20.31 18.96 4.57
CA ASN A 308 20.31 17.86 5.54
C ASN A 308 21.38 18.08 6.62
N ASP A 309 21.28 17.47 7.79
CA ASP A 309 22.38 17.50 8.79
C ASP A 309 23.70 16.98 8.19
N ILE A 310 23.58 15.87 7.47
CA ILE A 310 24.66 15.24 6.71
C ILE A 310 24.22 15.08 5.25
N GLY A 311 25.07 15.41 4.27
CA GLY A 311 24.74 15.16 2.87
C GLY A 311 24.72 13.66 2.56
N PHE A 312 25.89 13.03 2.71
CA PHE A 312 26.11 11.60 2.51
C PHE A 312 26.78 10.98 3.74
N LEU A 313 26.15 9.96 4.31
CA LEU A 313 26.64 9.22 5.47
C LEU A 313 26.98 7.77 5.07
N ALA A 314 28.16 7.28 5.45
CA ALA A 314 28.52 5.86 5.35
C ALA A 314 29.10 5.37 6.67
N THR A 315 28.36 4.50 7.36
CA THR A 315 28.80 3.88 8.62
C THR A 315 29.52 2.55 8.41
N SER A 316 29.49 2.04 7.19
CA SER A 316 30.13 0.83 6.67
C SER A 316 31.19 1.16 5.62
N THR A 317 32.06 0.18 5.30
CA THR A 317 33.12 0.31 4.29
C THR A 317 32.73 -0.32 2.94
N GLY A 318 33.55 -0.13 1.91
CA GLY A 318 33.41 -0.84 0.64
C GLY A 318 32.37 -0.25 -0.31
N ASN A 319 31.99 1.02 -0.15
CA ASN A 319 31.03 1.69 -1.02
C ASN A 319 31.70 2.72 -1.93
N LEU A 320 31.08 2.98 -3.09
CA LEU A 320 31.54 3.95 -4.08
C LEU A 320 30.62 5.18 -4.11
N PHE A 321 31.18 6.37 -3.87
CA PHE A 321 30.48 7.66 -3.93
C PHE A 321 31.04 8.53 -5.05
N ILE A 322 30.26 8.76 -6.10
CA ILE A 322 30.68 9.51 -7.29
C ILE A 322 29.57 10.40 -7.85
N ARG A 323 29.94 11.50 -8.50
CA ARG A 323 28.99 12.41 -9.18
C ARG A 323 27.87 12.96 -8.30
N ASN A 324 28.00 12.83 -6.98
CA ASN A 324 27.02 13.33 -6.05
C ASN A 324 27.24 14.81 -5.78
N SER A 325 26.20 15.50 -5.33
CA SER A 325 26.27 16.92 -5.02
C SER A 325 25.59 17.23 -3.70
N THR A 326 26.19 18.14 -2.93
CA THR A 326 25.66 18.63 -1.67
C THR A 326 25.60 20.15 -1.65
N LYS A 327 24.62 20.70 -0.94
CA LYS A 327 24.57 22.13 -0.59
C LYS A 327 23.86 22.32 0.75
N GLY A 328 24.34 23.26 1.57
CA GLY A 328 23.64 23.64 2.80
C GLY A 328 23.75 22.65 3.97
N SER A 329 24.19 21.42 3.72
CA SER A 329 24.52 20.47 4.78
C SER A 329 25.80 20.86 5.53
N PRO A 330 25.77 21.03 6.86
CA PRO A 330 26.96 21.33 7.66
C PRO A 330 28.07 20.28 7.51
N THR A 331 27.67 19.01 7.34
CA THR A 331 28.58 17.90 7.06
C THR A 331 28.28 17.30 5.67
N PRO A 332 28.95 17.74 4.60
CA PRO A 332 28.68 17.26 3.24
C PRO A 332 28.83 15.74 3.07
N PHE A 333 29.96 15.19 3.53
CA PHE A 333 30.27 13.77 3.45
C PHE A 333 30.85 13.33 4.80
N SER A 334 30.25 12.30 5.40
CA SER A 334 30.72 11.63 6.62
C SER A 334 30.82 10.14 6.34
N THR A 335 32.01 9.68 5.97
CA THR A 335 32.23 8.27 5.58
C THR A 335 33.37 7.67 6.38
N VAL A 336 33.20 6.44 6.86
CA VAL A 336 34.30 5.69 7.46
C VAL A 336 35.39 5.35 6.45
N ILE A 337 36.63 5.17 6.93
CA ILE A 337 37.79 4.79 6.10
C ILE A 337 37.53 3.44 5.43
N GLY A 338 37.84 3.33 4.15
CA GLY A 338 37.62 2.12 3.35
C GLY A 338 36.43 2.23 2.38
N ASN A 339 35.79 3.40 2.30
CA ASN A 339 34.92 3.76 1.18
C ASN A 339 35.73 4.48 0.10
N ASP A 340 35.35 4.25 -1.16
CA ASP A 340 35.88 4.94 -2.33
C ASP A 340 35.03 6.19 -2.58
N VAL A 341 35.46 7.32 -2.01
CA VAL A 341 34.81 8.62 -2.22
C VAL A 341 35.61 9.41 -3.24
N ALA A 342 35.03 9.70 -4.41
CA ALA A 342 35.68 10.54 -5.40
C ALA A 342 35.91 11.96 -4.88
N THR A 343 36.88 12.65 -5.48
CA THR A 343 37.28 14.01 -5.07
C THR A 343 36.08 14.93 -4.96
N ILE A 344 36.03 15.71 -3.87
CA ILE A 344 34.97 16.68 -3.61
C ILE A 344 35.43 18.05 -4.06
N GLN A 345 34.75 18.63 -5.05
CA GLN A 345 35.06 19.92 -5.65
C GLN A 345 34.01 20.97 -5.29
N ALA A 346 34.42 22.24 -5.20
CA ALA A 346 33.48 23.36 -5.03
C ALA A 346 32.96 23.93 -6.36
N SER A 347 33.55 23.52 -7.49
CA SER A 347 33.21 24.03 -8.81
C SER A 347 33.33 22.93 -9.86
N PRO A 348 32.46 22.90 -10.88
CA PRO A 348 32.61 22.00 -12.02
C PRO A 348 33.80 22.38 -12.93
N ILE A 349 34.34 23.59 -12.81
CA ILE A 349 35.47 24.03 -13.64
C ILE A 349 36.73 23.26 -13.23
N GLY A 350 37.23 22.40 -14.14
CA GLY A 350 38.43 21.60 -13.91
C GLY A 350 38.20 20.30 -13.12
N ALA A 351 36.95 20.01 -12.75
CA ALA A 351 36.57 18.77 -12.08
C ALA A 351 36.60 17.56 -13.04
N GLY A 352 36.91 16.39 -12.51
CA GLY A 352 36.80 15.12 -13.21
C GLY A 352 35.32 14.70 -13.40
N PRO A 353 35.01 13.83 -14.38
CA PRO A 353 33.65 13.39 -14.67
C PRO A 353 33.02 12.52 -13.55
N TRP A 354 33.82 12.10 -12.57
CA TRP A 354 33.40 11.28 -11.44
C TRP A 354 33.40 12.03 -10.11
N ASP A 355 33.87 13.29 -10.10
CA ASP A 355 34.00 14.08 -8.89
C ASP A 355 32.64 14.32 -8.23
N ASN A 356 32.64 14.40 -6.91
CA ASN A 356 31.52 14.87 -6.11
C ASN A 356 31.62 16.40 -5.96
N PHE A 357 30.50 17.05 -5.65
CA PHE A 357 30.43 18.50 -5.51
C PHE A 357 29.89 18.94 -4.15
N ASN A 358 30.51 19.96 -3.56
CA ASN A 358 29.97 20.71 -2.44
C ASN A 358 30.13 22.21 -2.71
N PHE A 359 29.03 22.89 -3.04
CA PHE A 359 29.05 24.26 -3.58
C PHE A 359 28.29 25.26 -2.70
#